data_AF-A0A194VXJ7-F1
#
_entry.id   AF-A0A194VXJ7-F1
#
_cell.length_a   1.000
_cell.length_b   1.000
_cell.length_c   1.000
_cell.angle_alpha   90.00
_cell.angle_beta   90.00
_cell.angle_gamma   90.00
#
_symmetry.space_group_name_H-M   'P 1'
#
loop_
_entity.id
_entity.type
_entity.pdbx_description
1 polymer ?
#
loop_
_entity_poly.entity_id
_entity_poly.type
_entity_poly.pdbx_seq_one_letter_code
_entity_poly.pdbx_strand_id
1 'polypeptide(L)'
;MDLPIENSGLTEADLDRVFSYASHPTTVVRFSAKDLDKLSVEDGSGLVLILARRAGEDAGIIQQIENGIASFGQKETDKWFKDSFNEKNRSYSWPKGERLAPVPEDKTRSPTPTKNMEITPRASRALRHVPFEKQLFWEISRHFFVNGSISRAINRADVPLFSRYPVSMGKSTAEHGHCQNKKYDAIVYNCRSANTWPNDLALTATHFTQSRLTFGILFGCTEAIEREVVNRISKAKEQSFHPLILPGIFAELERERMVEVVESSIDQIEEAIFEMNTGSSSGMESVKPSDDSSYPGGPRAARKAVWLNTTFLRNRLQIWKTQMSKMVEHVEEISAMIQSDANNDGSNANDEEDDVNEDGSEPSKVNPFKEETINSKRSNDLFRIGNLIKDRLRALIEEFEEMMEDCTMRVDGMAMATQWSHGDTNMDIAEATGRDSSQMKSISLVTLVFLPGTFFAVRIPLSQ
;
A
#
# COMPACT_ATOMS: atom_id res chain seq x y z
N MET A 1 18.72 -0.09 19.98
CA MET A 1 17.51 -0.40 19.22
C MET A 1 16.45 -0.72 20.24
N ASP A 2 15.69 0.29 20.66
CA ASP A 2 14.74 0.11 21.77
C ASP A 2 13.48 -0.57 21.20
N LEU A 3 13.30 -1.83 21.62
CA LEU A 3 12.04 -2.55 21.47
C LEU A 3 10.96 -1.76 22.22
N PRO A 4 9.74 -1.62 21.69
CA PRO A 4 8.64 -1.05 22.45
C PRO A 4 8.51 -1.82 23.77
N ILE A 5 8.47 -1.09 24.88
CA ILE A 5 8.36 -1.67 26.22
C ILE A 5 7.16 -2.61 26.22
N GLU A 6 7.42 -3.88 26.48
CA GLU A 6 6.41 -4.93 26.51
C GLU A 6 5.30 -4.49 27.48
N ASN A 7 4.07 -4.43 26.97
CA ASN A 7 2.83 -4.17 27.72
C ASN A 7 2.47 -2.71 28.07
N SER A 8 3.19 -1.69 27.58
CA SER A 8 2.71 -0.31 27.74
C SER A 8 1.74 0.09 26.61
N GLY A 9 0.50 0.46 26.97
CA GLY A 9 -0.41 1.17 26.07
C GLY A 9 0.16 2.52 25.63
N LEU A 10 -0.60 3.26 24.81
CA LEU A 10 -0.24 4.63 24.43
C LEU A 10 0.05 5.49 25.68
N THR A 11 1.24 6.10 25.72
CA THR A 11 1.63 7.01 26.81
C THR A 11 1.11 8.42 26.55
N GLU A 12 1.04 9.26 27.59
CA GLU A 12 0.69 10.68 27.40
C GLU A 12 1.68 11.41 26.50
N ALA A 13 2.96 11.07 26.60
CA ALA A 13 3.99 11.60 25.73
C ALA A 13 3.76 11.23 24.26
N ASP A 14 3.26 10.02 23.97
CA ASP A 14 2.93 9.60 22.61
C ASP A 14 1.76 10.42 22.05
N LEU A 15 0.72 10.61 22.87
CA LEU A 15 -0.47 11.37 22.52
C LEU A 15 -0.13 12.82 22.19
N ASP A 16 0.71 13.47 23.00
CA ASP A 16 1.09 14.86 22.77
C ASP A 16 2.11 15.08 21.65
N ARG A 17 3.00 14.10 21.41
CA ARG A 17 4.11 14.29 20.45
C ARG A 17 3.77 13.82 19.04
N VAL A 18 2.92 12.80 18.92
CA VAL A 18 2.67 12.12 17.64
C VAL A 18 1.39 12.58 17.01
N PHE A 19 0.35 12.82 17.81
CA PHE A 19 -1.00 13.07 17.32
C PHE A 19 -1.36 14.55 17.46
N SER A 20 -2.28 14.96 16.59
CA SER A 20 -2.90 16.27 16.56
C SER A 20 -4.39 16.06 16.41
N TYR A 21 -5.17 16.86 17.12
CA TYR A 21 -6.57 16.53 17.42
C TYR A 21 -7.50 17.52 16.76
N ALA A 22 -8.49 17.02 16.04
CA ALA A 22 -9.58 17.84 15.51
C ALA A 22 -10.86 17.01 15.51
N SER A 23 -11.87 17.44 16.27
CA SER A 23 -13.12 16.70 16.39
C SER A 23 -13.86 16.66 15.04
N HIS A 24 -14.05 15.46 14.49
CA HIS A 24 -14.79 15.21 13.25
C HIS A 24 -15.64 13.94 13.43
N PRO A 25 -16.74 13.79 12.68
CA PRO A 25 -17.49 12.56 12.70
C PRO A 25 -16.66 11.39 12.18
N THR A 26 -16.75 10.25 12.85
CA THR A 26 -16.07 9.00 12.49
C THR A 26 -17.03 7.85 12.41
N THR A 27 -16.75 6.90 11.52
CA THR A 27 -17.55 5.69 11.40
C THR A 27 -17.04 4.62 12.36
N VAL A 28 -17.90 4.13 13.24
CA VAL A 28 -17.62 2.95 14.09
C VAL A 28 -18.36 1.76 13.51
N VAL A 29 -17.63 0.72 13.16
CA VAL A 29 -18.17 -0.48 12.56
C VAL A 29 -18.03 -1.64 13.53
N ARG A 30 -19.16 -2.25 13.87
CA ARG A 30 -19.23 -3.39 14.79
C ARG A 30 -19.72 -4.62 14.04
N PHE A 31 -18.91 -5.67 14.05
CA PHE A 31 -19.27 -6.99 13.56
C PHE A 31 -19.08 -7.99 14.69
N SER A 32 -20.15 -8.55 15.22
CA SER A 32 -20.05 -9.60 16.23
C SER A 32 -20.78 -10.85 15.77
N ALA A 33 -20.24 -12.02 16.15
CA ALA A 33 -20.91 -13.29 15.91
C ALA A 33 -22.13 -13.51 16.84
N LYS A 34 -22.30 -12.66 17.86
CA LYS A 34 -23.45 -12.66 18.77
C LYS A 34 -23.94 -11.22 19.00
N ASP A 35 -25.26 -11.02 18.96
CA ASP A 35 -25.90 -9.78 19.40
C ASP A 35 -25.83 -9.70 20.93
N LEU A 36 -24.67 -9.29 21.46
CA LEU A 36 -24.48 -9.07 22.90
C LEU A 36 -24.38 -7.58 23.17
N ASP A 37 -25.33 -7.02 23.91
CA ASP A 37 -25.35 -5.59 24.29
C ASP A 37 -24.13 -5.16 25.13
N LYS A 38 -23.29 -6.09 25.58
CA LYS A 38 -21.99 -5.84 26.24
C LYS A 38 -20.90 -6.74 25.65
N LEU A 39 -19.94 -6.15 24.93
CA LEU A 39 -18.71 -6.84 24.51
C LEU A 39 -17.76 -6.92 25.71
N SER A 40 -17.70 -8.11 26.32
CA SER A 40 -16.59 -8.47 27.22
C SER A 40 -15.51 -9.17 26.42
N VAL A 41 -14.24 -8.95 26.79
CA VAL A 41 -13.09 -9.69 26.24
C VAL A 41 -13.22 -11.20 26.51
N GLU A 42 -14.05 -11.58 27.48
CA GLU A 42 -14.20 -12.97 27.93
C GLU A 42 -15.20 -13.80 27.10
N ASP A 43 -16.25 -13.19 26.57
CA ASP A 43 -17.40 -13.92 26.00
C ASP A 43 -17.73 -13.60 24.54
N GLY A 44 -17.06 -12.60 23.97
CA GLY A 44 -17.34 -12.08 22.63
C GLY A 44 -16.40 -12.63 21.56
N SER A 45 -16.93 -12.97 20.39
CA SER A 45 -16.14 -13.17 19.17
C SER A 45 -16.57 -12.19 18.08
N GLY A 46 -15.61 -11.75 17.27
CA GLY A 46 -15.84 -10.84 16.15
C GLY A 46 -14.80 -9.74 16.01
N LEU A 47 -15.25 -8.60 15.50
CA LEU A 47 -14.44 -7.48 15.07
C LEU A 47 -15.12 -6.14 15.43
N VAL A 48 -14.39 -5.28 16.13
CA VAL A 48 -14.76 -3.89 16.36
C VAL A 48 -13.73 -3.02 15.67
N LEU A 49 -14.17 -2.19 14.72
CA LEU A 49 -13.29 -1.36 13.90
C LEU A 49 -13.73 0.09 13.95
N ILE A 50 -12.80 0.99 14.24
CA ILE A 50 -12.99 2.43 14.05
C ILE A 50 -12.33 2.84 12.75
N LEU A 51 -13.09 3.54 11.89
CA LEU A 51 -12.59 4.18 10.69
C LEU A 51 -12.35 5.66 11.00
N ALA A 52 -11.10 5.99 11.27
CA ALA A 52 -10.66 7.34 11.59
C ALA A 52 -10.35 8.10 10.30
N ARG A 53 -11.23 9.04 9.97
CA ARG A 53 -11.16 9.87 8.78
C ARG A 53 -10.00 10.83 8.76
N ARG A 54 -9.59 11.18 7.54
CA ARG A 54 -8.65 12.26 7.27
C ARG A 54 -9.30 13.62 7.54
N ALA A 55 -8.52 14.58 8.03
CA ALA A 55 -8.99 15.95 8.24
C ALA A 55 -9.36 16.62 6.91
N GLY A 56 -10.53 17.26 6.85
CA GLY A 56 -11.04 17.95 5.66
C GLY A 56 -11.89 17.10 4.71
N GLU A 57 -12.15 15.83 5.03
CA GLU A 57 -13.09 14.96 4.30
C GLU A 57 -14.54 15.16 4.80
N ASP A 58 -15.50 15.19 3.89
CA ASP A 58 -16.92 15.40 4.19
C ASP A 58 -17.57 14.22 4.94
N ALA A 59 -18.71 14.49 5.59
CA ALA A 59 -19.56 13.47 6.21
C ALA A 59 -19.96 12.41 5.17
N GLY A 60 -19.51 11.19 5.36
CA GLY A 60 -19.49 10.17 4.32
C GLY A 60 -20.73 9.29 4.38
N ILE A 61 -20.90 8.49 3.35
CA ILE A 61 -22.11 7.71 3.07
C ILE A 61 -22.69 6.95 4.25
N ILE A 62 -21.92 6.42 5.21
CA ILE A 62 -22.52 5.70 6.35
C ILE A 62 -23.30 6.64 7.26
N GLN A 63 -22.81 7.85 7.47
CA GLN A 63 -23.53 8.91 8.17
C GLN A 63 -24.72 9.42 7.33
N GLN A 64 -24.59 9.41 6.00
CA GLN A 64 -25.70 9.72 5.10
C GLN A 64 -26.77 8.59 5.08
N ILE A 65 -26.38 7.32 5.23
CA ILE A 65 -27.26 6.15 5.35
C ILE A 65 -28.00 6.20 6.69
N GLU A 66 -27.30 6.49 7.80
CA GLU A 66 -27.93 6.72 9.11
C GLU A 66 -28.90 7.92 9.07
N ASN A 67 -28.59 8.95 8.28
CA ASN A 67 -29.48 10.08 8.03
C ASN A 67 -30.57 9.80 6.96
N GLY A 68 -30.66 8.59 6.42
CA GLY A 68 -31.71 8.16 5.47
C GLY A 68 -31.53 8.62 4.01
N ILE A 69 -30.34 9.09 3.62
CA ILE A 69 -30.03 9.70 2.31
C ILE A 69 -29.49 8.67 1.30
N ALA A 70 -28.91 7.55 1.75
CA ALA A 70 -28.35 6.51 0.88
C ALA A 70 -28.69 5.09 1.36
N SER A 71 -28.59 4.09 0.48
CA SER A 71 -28.82 2.66 0.77
C SER A 71 -27.66 1.79 0.28
N PHE A 72 -27.26 0.78 1.05
CA PHE A 72 -26.25 -0.21 0.64
C PHE A 72 -26.73 -1.03 -0.58
N GLY A 73 -25.93 -1.05 -1.65
CA GLY A 73 -26.06 -2.03 -2.75
C GLY A 73 -26.34 -1.49 -4.17
N GLN A 74 -25.47 -0.61 -4.70
CA GLN A 74 -25.41 -0.38 -6.15
C GLN A 74 -24.34 -1.26 -6.82
N LYS A 75 -24.74 -1.82 -7.97
CA LYS A 75 -24.36 -3.12 -8.56
C LYS A 75 -23.03 -3.20 -9.34
N GLU A 76 -22.11 -2.25 -9.28
CA GLU A 76 -20.96 -2.22 -10.22
C GLU A 76 -19.61 -2.68 -9.65
N THR A 77 -19.43 -2.75 -8.33
CA THR A 77 -18.16 -3.21 -7.71
C THR A 77 -18.17 -4.70 -7.30
N ASP A 78 -19.23 -5.42 -7.67
CA ASP A 78 -19.53 -6.78 -7.19
C ASP A 78 -18.93 -7.94 -8.00
N LYS A 79 -18.36 -7.70 -9.20
CA LYS A 79 -17.72 -8.77 -10.00
C LYS A 79 -16.30 -9.09 -9.52
N TRP A 80 -15.49 -8.06 -9.31
CA TRP A 80 -14.04 -8.20 -9.06
C TRP A 80 -13.69 -9.05 -7.83
N PHE A 81 -14.38 -8.85 -6.70
CA PHE A 81 -14.05 -9.53 -5.44
C PHE A 81 -14.56 -10.99 -5.38
N LYS A 82 -15.68 -11.32 -6.04
CA LYS A 82 -16.16 -12.71 -6.14
C LYS A 82 -15.35 -13.53 -7.15
N ASP A 83 -14.84 -12.88 -8.20
CA ASP A 83 -13.95 -13.51 -9.17
C ASP A 83 -12.54 -13.71 -8.61
N SER A 84 -12.08 -12.87 -7.68
CA SER A 84 -10.74 -12.96 -7.05
C SER A 84 -10.52 -14.23 -6.21
N PHE A 85 -11.59 -14.90 -5.77
CA PHE A 85 -11.54 -16.16 -5.02
C PHE A 85 -12.00 -17.38 -5.84
N ASN A 86 -12.35 -17.21 -7.12
CA ASN A 86 -12.82 -18.31 -7.96
C ASN A 86 -11.67 -18.87 -8.81
N GLU A 87 -11.30 -20.11 -8.52
CA GLU A 87 -10.15 -20.84 -9.08
C GLU A 87 -10.19 -20.99 -10.62
N LYS A 88 -11.35 -20.77 -11.25
CA LYS A 88 -11.57 -20.93 -12.71
C LYS A 88 -11.22 -19.71 -13.55
N ASN A 89 -10.96 -18.54 -12.94
CA ASN A 89 -10.60 -17.31 -13.67
C ASN A 89 -9.09 -16.97 -13.60
N ARG A 90 -8.24 -17.93 -13.20
CA ARG A 90 -6.76 -17.82 -13.23
C ARG A 90 -6.17 -17.82 -14.66
N SER A 91 -6.82 -17.20 -15.63
CA SER A 91 -6.25 -17.04 -16.97
C SER A 91 -5.22 -15.91 -16.92
N TYR A 92 -3.96 -16.30 -16.78
CA TYR A 92 -2.76 -15.50 -17.00
C TYR A 92 -2.76 -14.92 -18.42
N SER A 93 -3.34 -13.73 -18.59
CA SER A 93 -3.03 -12.84 -19.70
C SER A 93 -3.62 -11.47 -19.42
N TRP A 94 -2.76 -10.47 -19.24
CA TRP A 94 -3.09 -9.08 -19.51
C TRP A 94 -3.71 -8.95 -20.91
N PRO A 95 -4.67 -8.03 -21.14
CA PRO A 95 -5.15 -7.74 -22.48
C PRO A 95 -4.00 -7.16 -23.30
N LYS A 96 -3.42 -7.98 -24.17
CA LYS A 96 -2.54 -7.48 -25.24
C LYS A 96 -3.40 -6.72 -26.24
N GLY A 97 -3.36 -5.38 -26.14
CA GLY A 97 -3.66 -4.47 -27.24
C GLY A 97 -5.03 -4.65 -27.91
N GLU A 98 -6.11 -4.21 -27.25
CA GLU A 98 -7.31 -3.80 -27.99
C GLU A 98 -7.20 -2.31 -28.31
N ARG A 99 -6.89 -2.00 -29.57
CA ARG A 99 -7.13 -0.67 -30.14
C ARG A 99 -8.64 -0.42 -30.11
N LEU A 100 -9.08 0.46 -29.22
CA LEU A 100 -10.42 1.03 -29.30
C LEU A 100 -10.57 1.76 -30.65
N ALA A 101 -11.56 1.34 -31.43
CA ALA A 101 -11.97 2.03 -32.65
C ALA A 101 -12.41 3.48 -32.33
N PRO A 102 -12.26 4.43 -33.26
CA PRO A 102 -12.54 5.83 -33.00
C PRO A 102 -14.06 6.05 -32.85
N VAL A 103 -14.47 6.59 -31.71
CA VAL A 103 -15.82 7.12 -31.49
C VAL A 103 -15.85 8.55 -32.03
N PRO A 104 -16.93 8.99 -32.72
CA PRO A 104 -16.96 10.26 -33.44
C PRO A 104 -16.89 11.45 -32.49
N GLU A 105 -16.15 12.47 -32.94
CA GLU A 105 -16.07 13.78 -32.31
C GLU A 105 -17.45 14.39 -32.12
N ASP A 106 -17.77 14.81 -30.90
CA ASP A 106 -18.65 15.96 -30.71
C ASP A 106 -18.05 16.92 -29.68
N LYS A 107 -18.04 18.19 -30.08
CA LYS A 107 -17.19 19.25 -29.55
C LYS A 107 -17.81 19.88 -28.31
N THR A 108 -17.17 19.73 -27.15
CA THR A 108 -16.99 20.79 -26.12
C THR A 108 -16.29 20.20 -24.89
N ARG A 109 -14.96 20.26 -24.84
CA ARG A 109 -14.20 20.17 -23.59
C ARG A 109 -13.30 21.38 -23.46
N SER A 110 -13.63 22.23 -22.50
CA SER A 110 -12.75 23.24 -21.92
C SER A 110 -11.51 22.57 -21.32
N PRO A 111 -10.34 23.25 -21.31
CA PRO A 111 -9.10 22.65 -20.85
C PRO A 111 -9.11 22.48 -19.33
N THR A 112 -9.17 21.23 -18.85
CA THR A 112 -8.79 20.87 -17.48
C THR A 112 -7.27 20.89 -17.35
N PRO A 113 -6.71 21.54 -16.31
CA PRO A 113 -5.27 21.63 -16.14
C PRO A 113 -4.70 20.27 -15.72
N THR A 114 -3.70 19.83 -16.46
CA THR A 114 -2.82 18.69 -16.16
C THR A 114 -2.22 18.88 -14.76
N LYS A 115 -2.70 18.10 -13.79
CA LYS A 115 -2.05 18.02 -12.48
C LYS A 115 -0.79 17.17 -12.64
N ASN A 116 0.34 17.84 -12.87
CA ASN A 116 1.65 17.25 -12.70
C ASN A 116 1.72 16.63 -11.29
N MET A 117 2.09 15.36 -11.19
CA MET A 117 2.45 14.72 -9.92
C MET A 117 3.77 15.32 -9.43
N GLU A 118 3.71 16.55 -8.92
CA GLU A 118 4.79 17.08 -8.09
C GLU A 118 4.90 16.19 -6.86
N ILE A 119 6.06 15.55 -6.70
CA ILE A 119 6.51 15.09 -5.40
C ILE A 119 6.67 16.33 -4.54
N THR A 120 5.60 16.70 -3.85
CA THR A 120 5.58 17.82 -2.93
C THR A 120 6.60 17.55 -1.81
N PRO A 121 7.35 18.56 -1.37
CA PRO A 121 8.33 18.39 -0.30
C PRO A 121 7.58 18.01 0.98
N ARG A 122 7.71 16.74 1.40
CA ARG A 122 6.89 16.09 2.45
C ARG A 122 5.40 16.16 2.15
N ALA A 123 4.84 15.12 1.55
CA ALA A 123 3.42 14.84 1.68
C ALA A 123 3.00 15.02 3.15
N SER A 124 1.90 15.74 3.37
CA SER A 124 1.52 16.20 4.70
C SER A 124 1.46 15.01 5.66
N ARG A 125 1.84 15.21 6.93
CA ARG A 125 1.71 14.16 7.95
C ARG A 125 0.25 14.01 8.36
N ALA A 126 -0.65 13.85 7.38
CA ALA A 126 -2.10 13.82 7.53
C ALA A 126 -2.54 12.79 8.57
N LEU A 127 -1.86 11.65 8.62
CA LEU A 127 -2.14 10.58 9.59
C LEU A 127 -1.82 10.89 11.05
N ARG A 128 -1.17 12.03 11.33
CA ARG A 128 -1.06 12.56 12.70
C ARG A 128 -2.31 13.31 13.12
N HIS A 129 -3.10 13.78 12.18
CA HIS A 129 -4.35 14.45 12.46
C HIS A 129 -5.43 13.39 12.66
N VAL A 130 -5.84 13.20 13.92
CA VAL A 130 -6.90 12.26 14.28
C VAL A 130 -8.22 13.00 14.46
N PRO A 131 -9.34 12.40 14.02
CA PRO A 131 -10.67 13.01 14.01
C PRO A 131 -11.34 13.01 15.41
N PHE A 132 -10.56 13.11 16.48
CA PHE A 132 -11.04 12.97 17.85
C PHE A 132 -10.53 14.10 18.73
N GLU A 133 -11.25 14.38 19.82
CA GLU A 133 -10.69 15.13 20.94
C GLU A 133 -9.63 14.28 21.66
N LYS A 134 -8.62 14.94 22.26
CA LYS A 134 -7.52 14.25 22.95
C LYS A 134 -8.03 13.27 24.02
N GLN A 135 -8.99 13.70 24.83
CA GLN A 135 -9.57 12.88 25.91
C GLN A 135 -10.33 11.67 25.35
N LEU A 136 -11.16 11.88 24.33
CA LEU A 136 -11.88 10.80 23.67
C LEU A 136 -10.92 9.80 23.02
N PHE A 137 -9.88 10.26 22.32
CA PHE A 137 -8.89 9.37 21.72
C PHE A 137 -8.10 8.59 22.77
N TRP A 138 -7.81 9.20 23.92
CA TRP A 138 -7.22 8.51 25.06
C TRP A 138 -8.12 7.36 25.55
N GLU A 139 -9.41 7.63 25.74
CA GLU A 139 -10.38 6.61 26.16
C GLU A 139 -10.53 5.50 25.13
N ILE A 140 -10.70 5.85 23.84
CA ILE A 140 -10.73 4.89 22.72
C ILE A 140 -9.49 4.00 22.77
N SER A 141 -8.30 4.59 22.92
CA SER A 141 -7.04 3.85 22.97
C SER A 141 -6.99 2.83 24.11
N ARG A 142 -7.58 3.15 25.28
CA ARG A 142 -7.70 2.21 26.40
C ARG A 142 -8.73 1.11 26.14
N HIS A 143 -9.86 1.44 25.54
CA HIS A 143 -10.94 0.48 25.25
C HIS A 143 -10.62 -0.45 24.08
N PHE A 144 -9.84 0.01 23.10
CA PHE A 144 -9.39 -0.76 21.94
C PHE A 144 -8.04 -1.43 22.16
N PHE A 145 -7.47 -1.33 23.37
CA PHE A 145 -6.19 -1.93 23.73
C PHE A 145 -5.07 -1.55 22.75
N VAL A 146 -5.03 -0.28 22.37
CA VAL A 146 -4.06 0.24 21.41
C VAL A 146 -2.68 0.28 22.06
N ASN A 147 -1.73 -0.42 21.46
CA ASN A 147 -0.36 -0.49 21.93
C ASN A 147 0.45 0.72 21.44
N GLY A 148 1.40 1.21 22.26
CA GLY A 148 2.24 2.36 21.91
C GLY A 148 3.11 2.18 20.64
N SER A 149 3.29 0.95 20.16
CA SER A 149 4.00 0.68 18.89
C SER A 149 3.39 1.39 17.67
N ILE A 150 2.09 1.70 17.67
CA ILE A 150 1.45 2.45 16.58
C ILE A 150 2.04 3.86 16.44
N SER A 151 2.44 4.50 17.54
CA SER A 151 3.07 5.82 17.54
C SER A 151 4.36 5.82 16.73
N ARG A 152 5.12 4.73 16.82
CA ARG A 152 6.33 4.55 16.02
C ARG A 152 6.01 4.30 14.55
N ALA A 153 4.99 3.51 14.25
CA ALA A 153 4.54 3.26 12.88
C ALA A 153 4.06 4.55 12.19
N ILE A 154 3.30 5.40 12.87
CA ILE A 154 2.83 6.70 12.35
C ILE A 154 4.00 7.69 12.20
N ASN A 155 4.99 7.66 13.10
CA ASN A 155 6.17 8.50 12.98
C ASN A 155 7.07 8.12 11.80
N ARG A 156 7.18 6.84 11.48
CA ARG A 156 7.95 6.31 10.33
C ARG A 156 7.10 6.30 9.05
N ALA A 157 6.60 7.48 8.69
CA ALA A 157 5.67 7.64 7.58
C ALA A 157 6.27 7.34 6.19
N ASP A 158 7.60 7.27 6.08
CA ASP A 158 8.33 7.14 4.82
C ASP A 158 8.45 5.70 4.34
N VAL A 159 8.31 4.69 5.19
CA VAL A 159 8.49 3.27 4.83
C VAL A 159 7.22 2.51 5.15
N PRO A 160 6.69 1.71 4.20
CA PRO A 160 5.53 0.90 4.51
C PRO A 160 5.95 -0.24 5.46
N LEU A 161 5.04 -0.62 6.36
CA LEU A 161 5.35 -1.49 7.49
C LEU A 161 4.23 -2.51 7.68
N PHE A 162 4.64 -3.75 7.93
CA PHE A 162 3.84 -4.71 8.67
C PHE A 162 4.66 -5.16 9.88
N SER A 163 4.04 -5.12 11.06
CA SER A 163 4.64 -5.60 12.30
C SER A 163 3.61 -6.30 13.15
N ARG A 164 4.05 -7.37 13.83
CA ARG A 164 3.26 -8.12 14.80
C ARG A 164 4.00 -8.16 16.13
N TYR A 165 3.26 -8.08 17.23
CA TYR A 165 3.80 -8.18 18.59
C TYR A 165 2.87 -9.02 19.46
N PRO A 166 3.31 -10.18 19.97
CA PRO A 166 2.60 -10.86 21.03
C PRO A 166 2.70 -10.02 22.32
N VAL A 167 1.58 -9.82 23.00
CA VAL A 167 1.47 -9.01 24.20
C VAL A 167 0.50 -9.66 25.18
N SER A 168 0.76 -9.55 26.47
CA SER A 168 -0.20 -9.97 27.49
C SER A 168 -0.90 -8.73 28.05
N MET A 169 -2.14 -8.53 27.63
CA MET A 169 -2.98 -7.39 28.00
C MET A 169 -3.79 -7.72 29.25
N GLY A 170 -3.77 -6.89 30.28
CA GLY A 170 -4.56 -7.10 31.50
C GLY A 170 -4.98 -5.77 32.12
N LYS A 171 -6.19 -5.72 32.69
CA LYS A 171 -6.62 -4.60 33.51
C LYS A 171 -6.27 -4.92 34.96
N SER A 172 -5.48 -4.08 35.60
CA SER A 172 -5.42 -4.05 37.06
C SER A 172 -6.68 -3.34 37.55
N THR A 173 -7.79 -4.06 37.67
CA THR A 173 -8.97 -3.55 38.37
C THR A 173 -8.71 -3.69 39.86
N ALA A 174 -8.16 -2.62 40.45
CA ALA A 174 -8.08 -2.43 41.88
C ALA A 174 -9.46 -2.01 42.42
N GLU A 175 -10.45 -2.89 42.30
CA GLU A 175 -11.74 -2.71 42.97
C GLU A 175 -11.99 -3.96 43.81
N HIS A 176 -11.94 -3.77 45.13
CA HIS A 176 -12.29 -4.74 46.19
C HIS A 176 -11.32 -5.90 46.44
N GLY A 177 -10.14 -5.60 47.01
CA GLY A 177 -9.41 -6.48 47.96
C GLY A 177 -8.89 -7.86 47.48
N HIS A 178 -9.23 -8.29 46.28
CA HIS A 178 -8.73 -9.49 45.62
C HIS A 178 -8.27 -9.10 44.21
N CYS A 179 -6.98 -8.82 44.08
CA CYS A 179 -6.34 -8.54 42.81
C CYS A 179 -6.25 -9.83 41.96
N GLN A 180 -7.32 -10.18 41.27
CA GLN A 180 -7.20 -11.09 40.13
C GLN A 180 -6.62 -10.29 38.95
N ASN A 181 -5.30 -10.40 38.80
CA ASN A 181 -4.57 -9.82 37.68
C ASN A 181 -4.81 -10.69 36.44
N LYS A 182 -6.02 -10.62 35.85
CA LYS A 182 -6.36 -11.44 34.67
C LYS A 182 -5.63 -10.88 33.46
N LYS A 183 -4.64 -11.65 32.98
CA LYS A 183 -3.88 -11.37 31.77
C LYS A 183 -4.53 -12.14 30.61
N TYR A 184 -4.76 -11.45 29.51
CA TYR A 184 -5.24 -12.00 28.25
C TYR A 184 -4.12 -11.92 27.23
N ASP A 185 -3.84 -13.04 26.58
CA ASP A 185 -2.87 -13.04 25.50
C ASP A 185 -3.49 -12.45 24.23
N ALA A 186 -2.78 -11.51 23.64
CA ALA A 186 -3.19 -10.81 22.46
C ALA A 186 -2.02 -10.63 21.49
N ILE A 187 -2.35 -10.44 20.22
CA ILE A 187 -1.39 -10.11 19.17
C ILE A 187 -1.76 -8.75 18.61
N VAL A 188 -0.82 -7.83 18.63
CA VAL A 188 -0.97 -6.50 18.04
C VAL A 188 -0.38 -6.51 16.64
N TYR A 189 -1.17 -6.09 15.67
CA TYR A 189 -0.78 -5.86 14.29
C TYR A 189 -0.75 -4.37 14.01
N ASN A 190 0.35 -3.89 13.45
CA ASN A 190 0.39 -2.55 12.86
C ASN A 190 0.70 -2.66 11.37
N CYS A 191 -0.10 -1.98 10.55
CA CYS A 191 0.20 -1.75 9.14
C CYS A 191 0.37 -0.26 8.89
N ARG A 192 1.25 0.09 7.96
CA ARG A 192 1.46 1.47 7.53
C ARG A 192 1.78 1.49 6.05
N SER A 193 1.15 2.41 5.31
CA SER A 193 1.53 2.69 3.95
C SER A 193 2.46 3.90 3.86
N ALA A 194 3.20 3.96 2.75
CA ALA A 194 4.18 5.03 2.55
C ALA A 194 3.48 6.37 2.26
N ASN A 195 3.89 7.41 2.97
CA ASN A 195 3.48 8.80 2.73
C ASN A 195 4.28 9.45 1.60
N THR A 196 4.73 8.68 0.61
CA THR A 196 5.31 9.28 -0.60
C THR A 196 4.18 9.77 -1.52
N TRP A 197 3.06 9.05 -1.49
CA TRP A 197 1.88 9.32 -2.32
C TRP A 197 0.71 9.75 -1.44
N PRO A 198 -0.24 10.53 -1.98
CA PRO A 198 -1.43 10.92 -1.25
C PRO A 198 -2.22 9.70 -0.79
N ASN A 199 -3.14 9.89 0.16
CA ASN A 199 -4.02 8.84 0.68
C ASN A 199 -3.26 7.70 1.39
N ASP A 200 -2.23 8.06 2.15
CA ASP A 200 -1.58 7.16 3.10
C ASP A 200 -2.54 6.63 4.19
N LEU A 201 -2.33 5.39 4.63
CA LEU A 201 -3.16 4.67 5.60
C LEU A 201 -2.28 4.10 6.71
N ALA A 202 -2.85 3.97 7.89
CA ALA A 202 -2.26 3.19 8.98
C ALA A 202 -3.34 2.37 9.69
N LEU A 203 -2.98 1.18 10.14
CA LEU A 203 -3.86 0.27 10.87
C LEU A 203 -3.16 -0.13 12.17
N THR A 204 -3.91 -0.10 13.27
CA THR A 204 -3.58 -0.86 14.49
C THR A 204 -4.71 -1.85 14.74
N ALA A 205 -4.39 -3.09 15.03
CA ALA A 205 -5.36 -4.12 15.37
C ALA A 205 -4.84 -5.00 16.50
N THR A 206 -5.59 -5.11 17.59
CA THR A 206 -5.31 -5.97 18.73
C THR A 206 -6.26 -7.15 18.70
N HIS A 207 -5.71 -8.35 18.50
CA HIS A 207 -6.46 -9.60 18.43
C HIS A 207 -6.27 -10.42 19.69
N PHE A 208 -7.37 -10.74 20.38
CA PHE A 208 -7.38 -11.65 21.53
C PHE A 208 -7.57 -13.08 21.05
N THR A 209 -6.57 -13.94 21.28
CA THR A 209 -6.57 -15.31 20.75
C THR A 209 -7.64 -16.19 21.41
N GLN A 210 -7.83 -16.04 22.73
CA GLN A 210 -8.78 -16.82 23.51
C GLN A 210 -10.24 -16.55 23.12
N SER A 211 -10.61 -15.27 22.93
CA SER A 211 -11.98 -14.87 22.58
C SER A 211 -12.22 -14.67 21.09
N ARG A 212 -11.15 -14.67 20.27
CA ARG A 212 -11.20 -14.39 18.82
C ARG A 212 -11.86 -13.05 18.52
N LEU A 213 -11.55 -12.06 19.36
CA LEU A 213 -12.05 -10.71 19.27
C LEU A 213 -10.94 -9.79 18.79
N THR A 214 -11.21 -9.03 17.74
CA THR A 214 -10.27 -8.06 17.19
C THR A 214 -10.77 -6.65 17.40
N PHE A 215 -9.97 -5.79 18.00
CA PHE A 215 -10.20 -4.35 18.08
C PHE A 215 -9.24 -3.65 17.13
N GLY A 216 -9.75 -2.82 16.24
CA GLY A 216 -8.93 -2.13 15.24
C GLY A 216 -9.26 -0.65 15.11
N ILE A 217 -8.25 0.12 14.71
CA ILE A 217 -8.42 1.50 14.25
C ILE A 217 -7.68 1.63 12.91
N LEU A 218 -8.40 1.98 11.87
CA LEU A 218 -7.85 2.34 10.56
C LEU A 218 -7.83 3.86 10.45
N PHE A 219 -6.64 4.44 10.24
CA PHE A 219 -6.41 5.86 10.13
C PHE A 219 -6.26 6.30 8.69
N GLY A 220 -6.73 7.52 8.39
CA GLY A 220 -6.60 8.20 7.10
C GLY A 220 -7.65 7.82 6.07
N CYS A 221 -8.78 7.28 6.54
CA CYS A 221 -9.86 6.85 5.68
C CYS A 221 -10.45 8.04 4.91
N THR A 222 -10.60 7.87 3.60
CA THR A 222 -11.50 8.66 2.76
C THR A 222 -12.85 7.95 2.69
N GLU A 223 -13.88 8.64 2.18
CA GLU A 223 -15.20 8.02 2.01
C GLU A 223 -15.17 6.74 1.15
N ALA A 224 -14.39 6.75 0.07
CA ALA A 224 -14.24 5.58 -0.80
C ALA A 224 -13.63 4.39 -0.04
N ILE A 225 -12.61 4.65 0.77
CA ILE A 225 -11.93 3.63 1.57
C ILE A 225 -12.87 3.07 2.65
N GLU A 226 -13.65 3.92 3.32
CA GLU A 226 -14.63 3.45 4.30
C GLU A 226 -15.65 2.50 3.69
N ARG A 227 -16.21 2.90 2.53
CA ARG A 227 -17.19 2.08 1.80
C ARG A 227 -16.60 0.73 1.43
N GLU A 228 -15.37 0.73 0.93
CA GLU A 228 -14.71 -0.50 0.48
C GLU A 228 -14.38 -1.43 1.65
N VAL A 229 -13.88 -0.89 2.77
CA VAL A 229 -13.63 -1.67 3.99
C VAL A 229 -14.91 -2.29 4.52
N VAL A 230 -16.00 -1.52 4.61
CA VAL A 230 -17.28 -2.04 5.11
C VAL A 230 -17.87 -3.07 4.16
N ASN A 231 -17.80 -2.84 2.84
CA ASN A 231 -18.23 -3.81 1.83
C ASN A 231 -17.47 -5.14 1.99
N ARG A 232 -16.13 -5.09 2.09
CA ARG A 232 -15.27 -6.27 2.28
C ARG A 232 -15.60 -7.01 3.58
N ILE A 233 -15.72 -6.32 4.70
CA ILE A 233 -16.03 -6.98 5.98
C ILE A 233 -17.45 -7.56 5.98
N SER A 234 -18.42 -6.87 5.37
CA SER A 234 -19.81 -7.37 5.28
C SER A 234 -19.92 -8.67 4.49
N LYS A 235 -19.05 -8.86 3.49
CA LYS A 235 -18.93 -10.09 2.70
C LYS A 235 -18.15 -11.18 3.46
N ALA A 236 -17.24 -10.79 4.35
CA ALA A 236 -16.44 -11.67 5.18
C ALA A 236 -17.06 -11.98 6.57
N LYS A 237 -18.37 -11.77 6.78
CA LYS A 237 -19.05 -11.91 8.09
C LYS A 237 -18.69 -13.19 8.85
N GLU A 238 -18.73 -14.34 8.16
CA GLU A 238 -18.41 -15.65 8.74
C GLU A 238 -16.91 -15.88 8.97
N GLN A 239 -16.05 -15.00 8.47
CA GLN A 239 -14.59 -15.12 8.49
C GLN A 239 -13.90 -14.03 9.32
N SER A 240 -14.68 -13.11 9.89
CA SER A 240 -14.23 -11.90 10.60
C SER A 240 -13.40 -12.14 11.87
N PHE A 241 -13.29 -13.40 12.31
CA PHE A 241 -12.53 -13.79 13.49
C PHE A 241 -11.05 -14.08 13.21
N HIS A 242 -10.63 -14.19 11.94
CA HIS A 242 -9.22 -14.47 11.62
C HIS A 242 -8.36 -13.20 11.82
N PRO A 243 -7.23 -13.28 12.54
CA PRO A 243 -6.44 -12.11 12.95
C PRO A 243 -5.91 -11.27 11.77
N LEU A 244 -5.62 -11.91 10.64
CA LEU A 244 -5.11 -11.25 9.44
C LEU A 244 -6.18 -10.71 8.48
N ILE A 245 -7.47 -10.73 8.84
CA ILE A 245 -8.51 -10.13 7.97
C ILE A 245 -8.28 -8.64 7.77
N LEU A 246 -8.04 -7.88 8.85
CA LEU A 246 -7.79 -6.44 8.73
C LEU A 246 -6.45 -6.13 8.01
N PRO A 247 -5.31 -6.77 8.35
CA PRO A 247 -4.09 -6.67 7.55
C PRO A 247 -4.25 -7.08 6.08
N GLY A 248 -5.05 -8.10 5.78
CA GLY A 248 -5.35 -8.53 4.41
C GLY A 248 -6.14 -7.48 3.63
N ILE A 249 -7.21 -6.92 4.23
CA ILE A 249 -7.96 -5.80 3.64
C ILE A 249 -7.04 -4.60 3.42
N PHE A 250 -6.14 -4.30 4.36
CA PHE A 250 -5.15 -3.25 4.22
C PHE A 250 -4.23 -3.49 3.02
N ALA A 251 -3.79 -4.73 2.79
CA ALA A 251 -2.94 -5.07 1.65
C ALA A 251 -3.64 -4.88 0.30
N GLU A 252 -4.94 -5.18 0.21
CA GLU A 252 -5.74 -4.89 -0.99
C GLU A 252 -5.90 -3.39 -1.25
N LEU A 253 -6.16 -2.60 -0.21
CA LEU A 253 -6.25 -1.13 -0.34
C LEU A 253 -4.90 -0.54 -0.79
N GLU A 254 -3.78 -1.10 -0.29
CA GLU A 254 -2.45 -0.71 -0.73
C GLU A 254 -2.21 -1.04 -2.20
N ARG A 255 -2.60 -2.25 -2.62
CA ARG A 255 -2.50 -2.69 -4.01
C ARG A 255 -3.25 -1.75 -4.94
N GLU A 256 -4.51 -1.43 -4.65
CA GLU A 256 -5.31 -0.50 -5.46
C GLU A 256 -4.63 0.85 -5.61
N ARG A 257 -4.09 1.41 -4.51
CA ARG A 257 -3.37 2.68 -4.57
C ARG A 257 -2.07 2.58 -5.39
N MET A 258 -1.34 1.45 -5.29
CA MET A 258 -0.07 1.29 -5.99
C MET A 258 -0.23 1.06 -7.49
N VAL A 259 -1.32 0.43 -7.94
CA VAL A 259 -1.62 0.28 -9.37
C VAL A 259 -1.71 1.65 -10.04
N GLU A 260 -2.52 2.57 -9.50
CA GLU A 260 -2.67 3.92 -10.06
C GLU A 260 -1.34 4.69 -10.13
N VAL A 261 -0.50 4.54 -9.09
CA VAL A 261 0.81 5.20 -9.01
C VAL A 261 1.79 4.62 -10.03
N VAL A 262 1.77 3.30 -10.24
CA VAL A 262 2.62 2.62 -11.22
C VAL A 262 2.21 3.02 -12.63
N GLU A 263 0.93 2.97 -12.96
CA GLU A 263 0.40 3.39 -14.28
C GLU A 263 0.79 4.84 -14.58
N SER A 264 0.56 5.76 -13.64
CA SER A 264 0.95 7.17 -13.83
C SER A 264 2.47 7.36 -13.98
N SER A 265 3.28 6.60 -13.24
CA SER A 265 4.73 6.67 -13.38
C SER A 265 5.23 6.09 -14.70
N ILE A 266 4.51 5.10 -15.24
CA ILE A 266 4.80 4.47 -16.53
C ILE A 266 4.59 5.48 -17.65
N ASP A 267 3.42 6.12 -17.67
CA ASP A 267 3.07 7.13 -18.69
C ASP A 267 4.12 8.25 -18.73
N GLN A 268 4.57 8.72 -17.57
CA GLN A 268 5.61 9.75 -17.46
C GLN A 268 6.96 9.32 -18.06
N ILE A 269 7.37 8.05 -17.90
CA ILE A 269 8.60 7.55 -18.53
C ILE A 269 8.40 7.44 -20.04
N GLU A 270 7.27 6.90 -20.49
CA GLU A 270 7.01 6.71 -21.91
C GLU A 270 6.98 8.07 -22.65
N GLU A 271 6.36 9.09 -22.05
CA GLU A 271 6.41 10.48 -22.52
C GLU A 271 7.87 11.00 -22.55
N ALA A 272 8.63 10.80 -21.47
CA ALA A 272 10.04 11.23 -21.40
C ALA A 272 10.95 10.56 -22.45
N ILE A 273 10.66 9.31 -22.82
CA ILE A 273 11.35 8.59 -23.91
C ILE A 273 10.92 9.15 -25.27
N PHE A 274 9.62 9.41 -25.47
CA PHE A 274 9.10 9.96 -26.72
C PHE A 274 9.67 11.34 -27.02
N GLU A 275 9.73 12.23 -26.02
CA GLU A 275 10.35 13.56 -26.15
C GLU A 275 11.84 13.48 -26.51
N MET A 276 12.56 12.46 -26.03
CA MET A 276 13.98 12.26 -26.33
C MET A 276 14.22 11.89 -27.80
N ASN A 277 13.34 11.07 -28.36
CA ASN A 277 13.42 10.65 -29.76
C ASN A 277 13.01 11.77 -30.72
N THR A 278 11.99 12.55 -30.36
CA THR A 278 11.49 13.66 -31.20
C THR A 278 12.43 14.86 -31.17
N GLY A 279 13.01 15.20 -30.02
CA GLY A 279 13.96 16.30 -29.86
C GLY A 279 15.29 16.13 -30.61
N SER A 280 15.63 14.90 -31.03
CA SER A 280 16.83 14.62 -31.83
C SER A 280 16.62 14.82 -33.34
N SER A 281 15.37 15.02 -33.79
CA SER A 281 15.02 15.15 -35.22
C SER A 281 14.87 16.60 -35.73
N SER A 282 14.91 17.59 -34.84
CA SER A 282 14.82 19.02 -35.20
C SER A 282 16.21 19.61 -35.39
N GLY A 283 16.80 19.35 -36.55
CA GLY A 283 17.90 20.16 -37.05
C GLY A 283 17.47 21.62 -37.18
N MET A 284 18.19 22.50 -36.47
CA MET A 284 18.34 23.93 -36.78
C MET A 284 17.06 24.78 -36.80
N GLU A 285 16.62 25.27 -35.63
CA GLU A 285 16.24 26.68 -35.52
C GLU A 285 16.29 27.19 -34.07
N SER A 286 16.85 28.38 -33.92
CA SER A 286 16.92 29.16 -32.69
C SER A 286 15.51 29.57 -32.23
N VAL A 287 14.82 28.69 -31.52
CA VAL A 287 13.64 29.09 -30.73
C VAL A 287 14.09 29.30 -29.29
N LYS A 288 14.02 30.56 -28.85
CA LYS A 288 14.24 30.94 -27.45
C LYS A 288 13.42 30.02 -26.54
N PRO A 289 13.98 29.54 -25.42
CA PRO A 289 13.19 28.80 -24.45
C PRO A 289 12.09 29.74 -23.96
N SER A 290 10.83 29.41 -24.26
CA SER A 290 9.70 29.96 -23.54
C SER A 290 9.89 29.58 -22.08
N ASP A 291 10.02 30.59 -21.24
CA ASP A 291 10.39 30.56 -19.82
C ASP A 291 9.30 29.93 -18.91
N ASP A 292 8.48 29.03 -19.45
CA ASP A 292 7.26 28.51 -18.83
C ASP A 292 7.31 26.98 -18.61
N SER A 293 8.51 26.38 -18.58
CA SER A 293 8.67 25.01 -18.10
C SER A 293 8.82 25.02 -16.57
N SER A 294 7.81 24.49 -15.87
CA SER A 294 7.67 24.40 -14.40
C SER A 294 8.81 23.71 -13.63
N TYR A 295 9.92 23.31 -14.29
CA TYR A 295 11.05 22.63 -13.67
C TYR A 295 12.31 23.51 -13.68
N PRO A 296 12.84 23.89 -12.49
CA PRO A 296 14.10 24.63 -12.39
C PRO A 296 15.25 23.71 -12.82
N GLY A 297 15.59 23.71 -14.11
CA GLY A 297 16.65 22.87 -14.69
C GLY A 297 16.41 22.35 -16.12
N GLY A 298 15.26 22.67 -16.73
CA GLY A 298 14.95 22.34 -18.13
C GLY A 298 14.64 20.84 -18.38
N PRO A 299 14.46 20.44 -19.65
CA PRO A 299 13.96 19.10 -20.03
C PRO A 299 14.84 17.93 -19.56
N ARG A 300 16.15 18.16 -19.38
CA ARG A 300 17.07 17.14 -18.86
C ARG A 300 16.87 16.87 -17.36
N ALA A 301 16.54 17.90 -16.59
CA ALA A 301 16.25 17.77 -15.17
C ALA A 301 14.92 17.05 -14.95
N ALA A 302 13.90 17.37 -15.75
CA ALA A 302 12.60 16.69 -15.73
C ALA A 302 12.74 15.19 -16.01
N ARG A 303 13.46 14.81 -17.07
CA ARG A 303 13.74 13.40 -17.40
C ARG A 303 14.49 12.67 -16.28
N LYS A 304 15.50 13.31 -15.69
CA LYS A 304 16.22 12.74 -14.54
C LYS A 304 15.29 12.55 -13.33
N ALA A 305 14.37 13.48 -13.09
CA ALA A 305 13.40 13.37 -12.01
C ALA A 305 12.46 12.18 -12.22
N VAL A 306 11.90 12.02 -13.42
CA VAL A 306 11.06 10.87 -13.79
C VAL A 306 11.79 9.55 -13.55
N TRP A 307 13.02 9.41 -14.05
CA TRP A 307 13.84 8.22 -13.83
C TRP A 307 14.09 7.90 -12.35
N LEU A 308 14.43 8.93 -11.55
CA LEU A 308 14.63 8.77 -10.10
C LEU A 308 13.34 8.37 -9.39
N ASN A 309 12.21 8.96 -9.79
CA ASN A 309 10.89 8.70 -9.20
C ASN A 309 10.46 7.26 -9.45
N THR A 310 10.63 6.73 -10.66
CA THR A 310 10.28 5.33 -10.95
C THR A 310 11.23 4.35 -10.27
N THR A 311 12.52 4.67 -10.21
CA THR A 311 13.48 3.85 -9.44
C THR A 311 13.10 3.81 -7.97
N PHE A 312 12.70 4.96 -7.40
CA PHE A 312 12.22 5.05 -6.04
C PHE A 312 10.92 4.25 -5.84
N LEU A 313 9.96 4.35 -6.76
CA LEU A 313 8.72 3.58 -6.76
C LEU A 313 8.99 2.08 -6.74
N ARG A 314 9.84 1.58 -7.64
CA ARG A 314 10.27 0.17 -7.67
C ARG A 314 10.81 -0.29 -6.31
N ASN A 315 11.65 0.53 -5.68
CA ASN A 315 12.18 0.21 -4.35
C ASN A 315 11.07 0.16 -3.28
N ARG A 316 10.02 0.98 -3.40
CA ARG A 316 8.86 0.92 -2.48
C ARG A 316 8.01 -0.33 -2.70
N LEU A 317 7.77 -0.71 -3.95
CA LEU A 317 7.08 -1.98 -4.28
C LEU A 317 7.83 -3.17 -3.67
N GLN A 318 9.16 -3.20 -3.78
CA GLN A 318 10.01 -4.24 -3.19
C GLN A 318 9.88 -4.30 -1.65
N ILE A 319 9.83 -3.15 -0.97
CA ILE A 319 9.66 -3.11 0.49
C ILE A 319 8.27 -3.62 0.86
N TRP A 320 7.24 -3.25 0.10
CA TRP A 320 5.88 -3.71 0.37
C TRP A 320 5.71 -5.21 0.14
N LYS A 321 6.26 -5.74 -0.96
CA LYS A 321 6.39 -7.18 -1.20
C LYS A 321 6.97 -7.89 0.02
N THR A 322 8.07 -7.37 0.56
CA THR A 322 8.71 -7.93 1.77
C THR A 322 7.76 -7.88 2.99
N GLN A 323 6.93 -6.84 3.13
CA GLN A 323 5.93 -6.80 4.21
C GLN A 323 4.81 -7.83 4.01
N MET A 324 4.35 -8.05 2.78
CA MET A 324 3.36 -9.10 2.47
C MET A 324 3.92 -10.50 2.71
N SER A 325 5.20 -10.75 2.40
CA SER A 325 5.86 -12.03 2.73
C SER A 325 5.83 -12.31 4.24
N LYS A 326 6.07 -11.30 5.09
CA LYS A 326 5.91 -11.44 6.55
C LYS A 326 4.47 -11.74 6.99
N MET A 327 3.48 -11.22 6.26
CA MET A 327 2.08 -11.57 6.51
C MET A 327 1.83 -13.04 6.19
N VAL A 328 2.34 -13.53 5.05
CA VAL A 328 2.26 -14.95 4.63
C VAL A 328 2.93 -15.86 5.67
N GLU A 329 4.15 -15.54 6.09
CA GLU A 329 4.87 -16.26 7.15
C GLU A 329 4.01 -16.33 8.43
N HIS A 330 3.37 -15.23 8.82
CA HIS A 330 2.51 -15.22 10.01
C HIS A 330 1.24 -16.06 9.85
N VAL A 331 0.65 -16.16 8.65
CA VAL A 331 -0.45 -17.10 8.40
C VAL A 331 0.02 -18.55 8.63
N GLU A 332 1.22 -18.88 8.15
CA GLU A 332 1.80 -20.21 8.30
C GLU A 332 2.12 -20.53 9.77
N GLU A 333 2.62 -19.55 10.53
CA GLU A 333 2.81 -19.67 11.98
C GLU A 333 1.49 -19.93 12.72
N ILE A 334 0.43 -19.16 12.42
CA ILE A 334 -0.90 -19.39 13.01
C ILE A 334 -1.39 -20.80 12.68
N SER A 335 -1.21 -21.22 11.43
CA SER A 335 -1.62 -22.54 10.96
C SER A 335 -0.88 -23.67 11.68
N ALA A 336 0.42 -23.50 11.94
CA ALA A 336 1.23 -24.46 12.67
C ALA A 336 0.83 -24.56 14.15
N MET A 337 0.55 -23.43 14.81
CA MET A 337 0.05 -23.40 16.19
C MET A 337 -1.26 -24.17 16.34
N ILE A 338 -2.18 -23.97 15.40
CA ILE A 338 -3.47 -24.68 15.40
C ILE A 338 -3.28 -26.20 15.26
N GLN A 339 -2.33 -26.64 14.43
CA GLN A 339 -2.04 -28.06 14.22
C GLN A 339 -1.35 -28.69 15.44
N SER A 340 -0.46 -27.97 16.13
CA SER A 340 0.16 -28.47 17.36
C SER A 340 -0.84 -28.68 18.48
N ASP A 341 -1.81 -27.76 18.63
CA ASP A 341 -2.85 -27.86 19.65
C ASP A 341 -3.77 -29.08 19.41
N ALA A 342 -4.06 -29.39 18.14
CA ALA A 342 -4.89 -30.55 17.78
C ALA A 342 -4.20 -31.91 18.06
N ASN A 343 -2.87 -31.98 18.04
CA ASN A 343 -2.13 -33.23 18.26
C ASN A 343 -1.88 -33.55 19.74
N ASN A 344 -1.87 -32.54 20.62
CA ASN A 344 -1.63 -32.72 22.06
C ASN A 344 -2.87 -33.21 22.83
N ASP A 345 -4.08 -32.98 22.32
CA ASP A 345 -5.34 -33.34 22.99
C ASP A 345 -5.73 -34.83 22.78
N GLY A 346 -4.98 -35.56 21.93
CA GLY A 346 -5.27 -36.95 21.56
C GLY A 346 -4.50 -38.03 22.33
N SER A 347 -3.59 -37.68 23.25
CA SER A 347 -2.63 -38.65 23.83
C SER A 347 -2.84 -39.01 25.31
N ASN A 348 -3.87 -38.51 25.99
CA ASN A 348 -4.10 -38.77 27.43
C ASN A 348 -5.35 -39.62 27.75
N ALA A 349 -5.71 -40.56 26.87
CA ALA A 349 -6.81 -41.50 27.10
C ALA A 349 -6.30 -42.95 27.19
N ASN A 350 -5.27 -43.19 28.00
CA ASN A 350 -4.92 -44.50 28.55
C ASN A 350 -4.15 -44.23 29.83
N ASP A 351 -4.82 -44.21 30.98
CA ASP A 351 -4.34 -44.86 32.20
C ASP A 351 -5.36 -44.69 33.34
N GLU A 352 -5.62 -45.85 33.98
CA GLU A 352 -6.31 -46.09 35.26
C GLU A 352 -7.85 -46.19 35.25
N GLU A 353 -8.32 -47.38 34.90
CA GLU A 353 -9.39 -48.04 35.66
C GLU A 353 -8.88 -48.28 37.09
N ASP A 354 -9.47 -47.63 38.09
CA ASP A 354 -9.94 -48.32 39.31
C ASP A 354 -10.71 -47.42 40.28
N ASP A 355 -11.63 -48.09 40.96
CA ASP A 355 -12.32 -47.80 42.20
C ASP A 355 -13.65 -47.03 42.25
N VAL A 356 -14.61 -47.82 42.75
CA VAL A 356 -15.99 -47.59 43.15
C VAL A 356 -16.04 -46.60 44.32
N ASN A 357 -16.93 -45.61 44.26
CA ASN A 357 -17.81 -45.27 45.40
C ASN A 357 -19.00 -44.40 45.00
N GLU A 358 -20.14 -44.82 45.54
CA GLU A 358 -21.49 -44.28 45.45
C GLU A 358 -21.68 -43.21 46.53
N ASP A 359 -21.83 -41.93 46.16
CA ASP A 359 -22.59 -40.98 47.00
C ASP A 359 -23.10 -39.81 46.15
N GLY A 360 -24.36 -39.44 46.41
CA GLY A 360 -25.15 -38.51 45.63
C GLY A 360 -24.84 -37.04 45.95
N SER A 361 -24.47 -36.28 44.92
CA SER A 361 -24.79 -34.84 44.84
C SER A 361 -24.73 -34.44 43.37
N GLU A 362 -25.81 -33.90 42.79
CA GLU A 362 -25.82 -33.42 41.41
C GLU A 362 -24.96 -32.16 41.25
N PRO A 363 -23.99 -32.12 40.31
CA PRO A 363 -23.55 -30.90 39.68
C PRO A 363 -24.11 -30.84 38.25
N SER A 364 -24.60 -29.66 37.89
CA SER A 364 -25.06 -29.24 36.57
C SER A 364 -24.21 -29.81 35.41
N LYS A 365 -24.81 -30.70 34.61
CA LYS A 365 -24.22 -31.31 33.41
C LYS A 365 -24.12 -30.30 32.26
N VAL A 366 -22.96 -29.67 32.10
CA VAL A 366 -22.52 -29.16 30.79
C VAL A 366 -21.92 -30.34 30.03
N ASN A 367 -22.51 -30.72 28.91
CA ASN A 367 -22.09 -31.90 28.13
C ASN A 367 -20.72 -31.65 27.45
N PRO A 368 -19.63 -32.34 27.85
CA PRO A 368 -18.29 -32.14 27.28
C PRO A 368 -18.22 -32.45 25.78
N PHE A 369 -19.00 -33.43 25.32
CA PHE A 369 -19.06 -33.88 23.92
C PHE A 369 -19.50 -32.80 22.91
N LYS A 370 -20.26 -31.77 23.32
CA LYS A 370 -20.66 -30.69 22.40
C LYS A 370 -19.55 -29.65 22.20
N GLU A 371 -18.67 -29.48 23.18
CA GLU A 371 -17.67 -28.40 23.18
C GLU A 371 -16.44 -28.76 22.32
N GLU A 372 -15.98 -30.01 22.38
CA GLU A 372 -14.93 -30.56 21.50
C GLU A 372 -15.31 -30.49 20.01
N THR A 373 -16.56 -30.86 19.68
CA THR A 373 -17.04 -30.83 18.28
C THR A 373 -17.08 -29.39 17.73
N ILE A 374 -17.44 -28.42 18.56
CA ILE A 374 -17.50 -26.99 18.19
C ILE A 374 -16.09 -26.41 18.03
N ASN A 375 -15.15 -26.76 18.93
CA ASN A 375 -13.77 -26.29 18.86
C ASN A 375 -13.02 -26.87 17.67
N SER A 376 -13.21 -28.16 17.36
CA SER A 376 -12.65 -28.82 16.17
C SER A 376 -13.14 -28.17 14.87
N LYS A 377 -14.46 -27.93 14.73
CA LYS A 377 -15.02 -27.24 13.56
C LYS A 377 -14.48 -25.81 13.41
N ARG A 378 -14.40 -25.07 14.52
CA ARG A 378 -13.88 -23.70 14.58
C ARG A 378 -12.39 -23.58 14.28
N SER A 379 -11.62 -24.62 14.59
CA SER A 379 -10.19 -24.73 14.28
C SER A 379 -9.98 -24.95 12.78
N ASN A 380 -10.77 -25.85 12.19
CA ASN A 380 -10.78 -26.10 10.75
C ASN A 380 -11.20 -24.88 9.93
N ASP A 381 -12.19 -24.10 10.38
CA ASP A 381 -12.59 -22.88 9.69
C ASP A 381 -11.48 -21.81 9.72
N LEU A 382 -10.77 -21.65 10.85
CA LEU A 382 -9.64 -20.73 10.97
C LEU A 382 -8.50 -21.12 10.04
N PHE A 383 -8.17 -22.41 9.96
CA PHE A 383 -7.16 -22.95 9.04
C PHE A 383 -7.54 -22.73 7.57
N ARG A 384 -8.80 -23.00 7.19
CA ARG A 384 -9.29 -22.76 5.83
C ARG A 384 -9.19 -21.29 5.44
N ILE A 385 -9.64 -20.38 6.32
CA ILE A 385 -9.57 -18.93 6.09
C ILE A 385 -8.11 -18.48 5.99
N GLY A 386 -7.23 -19.00 6.86
CA GLY A 386 -5.79 -18.76 6.78
C GLY A 386 -5.26 -19.09 5.39
N ASN A 387 -5.55 -20.27 4.85
CA ASN A 387 -5.12 -20.63 3.50
C ASN A 387 -5.67 -19.70 2.41
N LEU A 388 -6.93 -19.27 2.49
CA LEU A 388 -7.48 -18.30 1.53
C LEU A 388 -6.74 -16.95 1.58
N ILE A 389 -6.45 -16.46 2.79
CA ILE A 389 -5.68 -15.22 2.99
C ILE A 389 -4.25 -15.39 2.46
N LYS A 390 -3.61 -16.52 2.75
CA LYS A 390 -2.26 -16.86 2.27
C LYS A 390 -2.18 -16.87 0.75
N ASP A 391 -3.11 -17.56 0.11
CA ASP A 391 -3.15 -17.70 -1.34
C ASP A 391 -3.38 -16.34 -2.01
N ARG A 392 -4.26 -15.50 -1.44
CA ARG A 392 -4.46 -14.14 -1.94
C ARG A 392 -3.24 -13.24 -1.72
N LEU A 393 -2.60 -13.30 -0.55
CA LEU A 393 -1.36 -12.54 -0.30
C LEU A 393 -0.23 -12.96 -1.24
N ARG A 394 -0.14 -14.25 -1.60
CA ARG A 394 0.82 -14.75 -2.62
C ARG A 394 0.49 -14.21 -4.01
N ALA A 395 -0.78 -14.21 -4.41
CA ALA A 395 -1.21 -13.59 -5.66
C ALA A 395 -0.88 -12.08 -5.69
N LEU A 396 -1.10 -11.36 -4.58
CA LEU A 396 -0.69 -9.96 -4.47
C LEU A 396 0.83 -9.80 -4.61
N ILE A 397 1.64 -10.68 -4.01
CA ILE A 397 3.10 -10.65 -4.17
C ILE A 397 3.48 -10.79 -5.65
N GLU A 398 2.85 -11.72 -6.38
CA GLU A 398 3.07 -11.91 -7.82
C GLU A 398 2.66 -10.66 -8.64
N GLU A 399 1.50 -10.05 -8.34
CA GLU A 399 1.07 -8.78 -8.97
C GLU A 399 2.09 -7.65 -8.72
N PHE A 400 2.67 -7.56 -7.53
CA PHE A 400 3.71 -6.57 -7.22
C PHE A 400 5.05 -6.86 -7.89
N GLU A 401 5.41 -8.13 -8.08
CA GLU A 401 6.59 -8.52 -8.86
C GLU A 401 6.44 -8.10 -10.32
N GLU A 402 5.26 -8.28 -10.90
CA GLU A 402 4.96 -7.84 -12.26
C GLU A 402 5.06 -6.31 -12.41
N MET A 403 4.45 -5.55 -11.48
CA MET A 403 4.58 -4.09 -11.46
C MET A 403 6.06 -3.63 -11.32
N MET A 404 6.87 -4.37 -10.57
CA MET A 404 8.30 -4.09 -10.44
C MET A 404 9.09 -4.38 -11.72
N GLU A 405 8.74 -5.47 -12.42
CA GLU A 405 9.33 -5.82 -13.71
C GLU A 405 8.99 -4.75 -14.75
N ASP A 406 7.74 -4.30 -14.80
CA ASP A 406 7.28 -3.21 -15.66
C ASP A 406 8.03 -1.89 -15.42
N CYS A 407 8.23 -1.53 -14.14
CA CYS A 407 9.04 -0.37 -13.77
C CYS A 407 10.49 -0.54 -14.23
N THR A 408 11.05 -1.75 -14.10
CA THR A 408 12.44 -2.04 -14.47
C THR A 408 12.63 -1.94 -15.98
N MET A 409 11.75 -2.56 -16.76
CA MET A 409 11.76 -2.51 -18.22
C MET A 409 11.77 -1.06 -18.74
N ARG A 410 10.96 -0.18 -18.16
CA ARG A 410 10.85 1.22 -18.60
C ARG A 410 12.03 2.08 -18.15
N VAL A 411 12.54 1.86 -16.94
CA VAL A 411 13.78 2.48 -16.46
C VAL A 411 14.96 2.12 -17.37
N ASP A 412 15.05 0.85 -17.78
CA ASP A 412 16.09 0.37 -18.70
C ASP A 412 15.87 0.90 -20.11
N GLY A 413 14.62 0.92 -20.61
CA GLY A 413 14.26 1.52 -21.90
C GLY A 413 14.65 3.01 -22.00
N MET A 414 14.46 3.77 -20.93
CA MET A 414 14.89 5.16 -20.85
C MET A 414 16.41 5.30 -20.85
N ALA A 415 17.13 4.42 -20.14
CA ALA A 415 18.58 4.39 -20.16
C ALA A 415 19.12 4.07 -21.57
N MET A 416 18.51 3.12 -22.27
CA MET A 416 18.87 2.77 -23.66
C MET A 416 18.58 3.92 -24.63
N ALA A 417 17.40 4.55 -24.55
CA ALA A 417 17.07 5.73 -25.38
C ALA A 417 18.05 6.87 -25.15
N THR A 418 18.48 7.08 -23.90
CA THR A 418 19.51 8.07 -23.56
C THR A 418 20.85 7.72 -24.20
N GLN A 419 21.26 6.45 -24.15
CA GLN A 419 22.52 6.03 -24.78
C GLN A 419 22.48 6.16 -26.30
N TRP A 420 21.36 5.79 -26.94
CA TRP A 420 21.19 5.89 -28.39
C TRP A 420 21.20 7.35 -28.85
N SER A 421 20.47 8.25 -28.19
CA SER A 421 20.51 9.68 -28.53
C SER A 421 21.92 10.29 -28.41
N HIS A 422 22.73 9.88 -27.44
CA HIS A 422 24.14 10.31 -27.38
C HIS A 422 25.00 9.66 -28.47
N GLY A 423 24.71 8.41 -28.85
CA GLY A 423 25.35 7.73 -29.97
C GLY A 423 25.10 8.43 -31.30
N ASP A 424 23.84 8.75 -31.58
CA ASP A 424 23.40 9.42 -32.81
C ASP A 424 24.00 10.83 -32.90
N THR A 425 23.92 11.63 -31.84
CA THR A 425 24.54 12.96 -31.82
C THR A 425 26.05 12.92 -32.01
N ASN A 426 26.75 11.94 -31.42
CA ASN A 426 28.18 11.76 -31.66
C ASN A 426 28.49 11.35 -33.11
N MET A 427 27.63 10.52 -33.73
CA MET A 427 27.74 10.14 -35.14
C MET A 427 27.49 11.34 -36.05
N ASP A 428 26.47 12.15 -35.77
CA ASP A 428 26.17 13.38 -36.50
C ASP A 428 27.30 14.40 -36.39
N ILE A 429 27.87 14.58 -35.19
CA ILE A 429 29.05 15.44 -34.98
C ILE A 429 30.25 14.90 -35.75
N ALA A 430 30.49 13.59 -35.73
CA ALA A 430 31.59 12.98 -36.47
C ALA A 430 31.41 13.13 -37.99
N GLU A 431 30.19 12.99 -38.50
CA GLU A 431 29.85 13.18 -39.91
C GLU A 431 30.02 14.65 -40.34
N ALA A 432 29.49 15.59 -39.54
CA ALA A 432 29.65 17.03 -39.76
C ALA A 432 31.13 17.45 -39.71
N THR A 433 31.88 16.99 -38.70
CA THR A 433 33.33 17.22 -38.59
C THR A 433 34.09 16.61 -39.76
N GLY A 434 33.66 15.43 -40.25
CA GLY A 434 34.19 14.80 -41.44
C GLY A 434 34.02 15.68 -42.68
N ARG A 435 32.81 16.23 -42.90
CA ARG A 435 32.52 17.18 -43.98
C ARG A 435 33.34 18.47 -43.84
N ASP A 436 33.40 19.05 -42.64
CA ASP A 436 34.18 20.26 -42.36
C ASP A 436 35.66 20.04 -42.61
N SER A 437 36.22 18.89 -42.23
CA SER A 437 37.63 18.57 -42.51
C SER A 437 37.92 18.44 -44.01
N SER A 438 36.95 17.96 -44.79
CA SER A 438 37.06 17.88 -46.25
C SER A 438 37.00 19.26 -46.90
N GLN A 439 36.09 20.12 -46.44
CA GLN A 439 36.01 21.51 -46.89
C GLN A 439 37.27 22.29 -46.51
N MET A 440 37.78 22.11 -45.29
CA MET A 440 39.00 22.77 -44.83
C MET A 440 40.22 22.33 -45.67
N LYS A 441 40.30 21.05 -46.06
CA LYS A 441 41.33 20.55 -46.97
C LYS A 441 41.21 21.15 -48.37
N SER A 442 39.99 21.33 -48.90
CA SER A 442 39.79 21.91 -50.24
C SER A 442 40.17 23.40 -50.26
N ILE A 443 39.81 24.17 -49.23
CA ILE A 443 40.18 25.58 -49.08
C ILE A 443 41.70 25.70 -48.96
N SER A 444 42.33 24.85 -48.15
CA SER A 444 43.79 24.82 -48.02
C SER A 444 44.48 24.54 -49.36
N LEU A 445 43.97 23.60 -50.16
CA LEU A 445 44.49 23.30 -51.49
C LEU A 445 44.33 24.48 -52.45
N VAL A 446 43.16 25.13 -52.45
CA VAL A 446 42.91 26.33 -53.26
C VAL A 446 43.91 27.42 -52.88
N THR A 447 44.09 27.73 -51.60
CA THR A 447 45.07 28.75 -51.17
C THR A 447 46.50 28.39 -51.55
N LEU A 448 46.90 27.11 -51.45
CA LEU A 448 48.24 26.65 -51.79
C LEU A 448 48.55 26.76 -53.29
N VAL A 449 47.54 26.68 -54.16
CA VAL A 449 47.69 26.85 -55.61
C VAL A 449 47.55 28.31 -56.04
N PHE A 450 46.57 29.03 -55.48
CA PHE A 450 46.25 30.40 -55.89
C PHE A 450 47.23 31.45 -55.35
N LEU A 451 47.78 31.28 -54.15
CA LEU A 451 48.76 32.23 -53.59
C LEU A 451 50.03 32.31 -54.44
N PRO A 452 50.65 31.18 -54.87
CA PRO A 452 51.77 31.25 -55.81
C PRO A 452 51.35 31.73 -57.20
N GLY A 453 50.19 31.28 -57.73
CA GLY A 453 49.73 31.64 -59.07
C GLY A 453 49.45 33.14 -59.25
N THR A 454 48.90 33.80 -58.22
CA THR A 454 48.67 35.24 -58.23
C THR A 454 49.96 36.05 -58.18
N PHE A 455 51.01 35.55 -57.51
CA PHE A 455 52.35 36.12 -57.57
C PHE A 455 52.94 36.12 -58.98
N PHE A 456 52.68 35.08 -59.79
CA PHE A 456 53.12 35.02 -61.18
C PHE A 456 52.28 35.91 -62.11
N ALA A 457 50.97 36.03 -61.89
CA ALA A 457 50.10 36.87 -62.71
C ALA A 457 50.39 38.38 -62.55
N VAL A 458 50.78 38.83 -61.35
CA VAL A 458 51.14 40.24 -61.08
C VAL A 458 52.48 40.63 -61.73
N ARG A 459 53.31 39.65 -62.13
CA ARG A 459 54.65 39.89 -62.68
C ARG A 459 54.75 39.81 -64.21
N ILE A 460 53.64 39.56 -64.91
CA ILE A 460 53.58 39.66 -66.37
C ILE A 460 53.16 41.10 -66.72
N PRO A 461 54.08 41.97 -67.17
CA PRO A 461 53.68 43.28 -67.67
C PRO A 461 52.88 43.08 -68.97
N LEU A 462 51.73 43.74 -69.07
CA LEU A 462 51.04 43.91 -70.35
C LEU A 462 52.02 44.54 -71.35
N SER A 463 52.51 43.75 -72.30
CA SER A 463 53.11 44.27 -73.52
C SER A 463 51.98 44.59 -74.51
N GLN A 464 51.80 45.89 -74.78
CA GLN A 464 51.22 46.38 -76.03
C GLN A 464 52.04 45.93 -77.23
#